data_AF-H6WE41-F1
#
_entry.id   AF-H6WE41-F1
#
_cell.length_a   1.000
_cell.length_b   1.000
_cell.length_c   1.000
_cell.angle_alpha   90.00
_cell.angle_beta   90.00
_cell.angle_gamma   90.00
#
_symmetry.space_group_name_H-M   'P 1'
#
loop_
_entity.id
_entity.type
_entity.pdbx_description
1 polymer ?
#
loop_
_entity_poly.entity_id
_entity_poly.type
_entity_poly.pdbx_seq_one_letter_code
_entity_poly.pdbx_strand_id
1 'polypeptide(L)'
;HAGLPWELGVAETHQVLTMNNLRSRVVLQADGQIRTGRDVMIAALLGADEFGMSTAPLIVLGCTMMRKCHLNTCPVGVATQDPILRAKFEGKPEHVVNYMFMVAEEVRYFLSKLGLRKLEDAVGRTDLLYASSNPVNKKATMLEFGSILKNAQQMFPNVSIRGGSVKQVIELGALETQLLTEIEDVFSEAGHHKVFDNKFITNLDRTFGTRISYEISKRYGELGLEGSRSITINLKGHAGQSFCAFLAKGVSVTLEGDANDYVGKCLSGGSIV
;
A
#
# COMPACT_ATOMS: atom_id res chain seq x y z
N HIS A 1 25.02 2.77 7.53
CA HIS A 1 24.37 3.24 8.77
C HIS A 1 23.20 4.16 8.42
N ALA A 2 22.21 3.67 7.68
CA ALA A 2 21.07 4.47 7.21
C ALA A 2 19.78 3.97 7.85
N GLY A 3 18.84 4.89 8.09
CA GLY A 3 17.57 4.60 8.77
C GLY A 3 17.58 4.98 10.25
N LEU A 4 16.39 5.25 10.77
CA LEU A 4 16.10 5.52 12.17
C LEU A 4 15.12 4.46 12.71
N PRO A 5 15.00 4.30 14.04
CA PRO A 5 13.97 3.45 14.64
C PRO A 5 12.56 3.86 14.20
N TRP A 6 11.70 2.88 13.91
CA TRP A 6 10.34 3.14 13.43
C TRP A 6 9.51 3.87 14.48
N GLU A 7 9.83 3.73 15.76
CA GLU A 7 9.16 4.39 16.89
C GLU A 7 9.17 5.91 16.70
N LEU A 8 10.28 6.49 16.22
CA LEU A 8 10.38 7.92 15.94
C LEU A 8 9.50 8.31 14.75
N GLY A 9 9.61 7.59 13.63
CA GLY A 9 8.89 7.92 12.41
C GLY A 9 7.38 7.75 12.53
N VAL A 10 6.91 6.71 13.23
CA VAL A 10 5.48 6.47 13.47
C VAL A 10 4.89 7.58 14.33
N ALA A 11 5.54 7.91 15.46
CA ALA A 11 5.05 8.95 16.36
C ALA A 11 5.05 10.33 15.69
N GLU A 12 6.13 10.69 14.99
CA GLU A 12 6.22 11.97 14.27
C GLU A 12 5.13 12.05 13.20
N THR A 13 4.95 11.00 12.38
CA THR A 13 3.92 10.96 11.34
C THR A 13 2.52 11.09 11.94
N HIS A 14 2.22 10.34 13.01
CA HIS A 14 0.94 10.42 13.71
C HIS A 14 0.67 11.84 14.26
N GLN A 15 1.65 12.43 14.93
CA GLN A 15 1.55 13.76 15.54
C GLN A 15 1.37 14.85 14.48
N VAL A 16 2.19 14.86 13.42
CA VAL A 16 2.17 15.88 12.36
C VAL A 16 0.90 15.78 11.52
N LEU A 17 0.44 14.59 11.16
CA LEU A 17 -0.83 14.42 10.45
C LEU A 17 -2.02 14.87 11.29
N THR A 18 -1.99 14.62 12.59
CA THR A 18 -3.05 15.07 13.51
C THR A 18 -3.03 16.59 13.63
N MET A 19 -1.86 17.20 13.81
CA MET A 19 -1.69 18.65 13.85
C MET A 19 -2.28 19.36 12.61
N ASN A 20 -2.21 18.72 11.45
CA ASN A 20 -2.72 19.27 10.19
C ASN A 20 -4.15 18.83 9.83
N ASN A 21 -4.86 18.12 10.72
CA ASN A 21 -6.19 17.56 10.45
C ASN A 21 -6.24 16.65 9.20
N LEU A 22 -5.16 15.88 8.98
CA LEU A 22 -5.02 14.93 7.86
C LEU A 22 -4.97 13.47 8.32
N ARG A 23 -4.83 13.20 9.61
CA ARG A 23 -4.65 11.84 10.17
C ARG A 23 -5.76 10.87 9.79
N SER A 24 -6.99 11.35 9.65
CA SER A 24 -8.17 10.56 9.28
C SER A 24 -8.21 10.09 7.82
N ARG A 25 -7.37 10.66 6.95
CA ARG A 25 -7.36 10.38 5.51
C ARG A 25 -6.44 9.23 5.11
N VAL A 26 -5.56 8.81 6.02
CA VAL A 26 -4.52 7.82 5.76
C VAL A 26 -4.49 6.74 6.83
N VAL A 27 -4.08 5.54 6.45
CA VAL A 27 -3.77 4.43 7.35
C VAL A 27 -2.26 4.44 7.55
N LEU A 28 -1.80 4.42 8.80
CA LEU A 28 -0.38 4.41 9.12
C LEU A 28 0.08 2.99 9.43
N GLN A 29 0.90 2.40 8.56
CA GLN A 29 1.46 1.07 8.76
C GLN A 29 2.88 1.15 9.34
N ALA A 30 3.19 0.33 10.35
CA ALA A 30 4.52 0.16 10.92
C ALA A 30 5.09 -1.23 10.58
N ASP A 31 6.37 -1.32 10.20
CA ASP A 31 7.17 -2.54 10.13
C ASP A 31 8.60 -2.17 10.58
N GLY A 32 9.40 -3.17 10.93
CA GLY A 32 10.77 -3.03 11.37
C GLY A 32 11.02 -3.90 12.58
N GLN A 33 11.21 -5.20 12.35
CA GLN A 33 11.42 -6.17 13.43
C GLN A 33 10.27 -6.23 14.45
N ILE A 34 9.05 -5.96 14.01
CA ILE A 34 7.84 -6.29 14.77
C ILE A 34 7.72 -7.82 14.75
N ARG A 35 7.81 -8.44 15.93
CA ARG A 35 7.83 -9.90 16.07
C ARG A 35 6.84 -10.43 17.10
N THR A 36 6.41 -9.58 18.03
CA THR A 36 5.59 -9.96 19.19
C THR A 36 4.33 -9.10 19.26
N GLY A 37 3.34 -9.56 20.02
CA GLY A 37 2.15 -8.77 20.32
C GLY A 37 2.50 -7.51 21.14
N ARG A 38 3.58 -7.53 21.93
CA ARG A 38 4.10 -6.33 22.59
C ARG A 38 4.55 -5.27 21.59
N ASP A 39 5.28 -5.68 20.55
CA ASP A 39 5.76 -4.75 19.50
C ASP A 39 4.57 -4.10 18.77
N VAL A 40 3.55 -4.91 18.42
CA VAL A 40 2.29 -4.44 17.84
C VAL A 40 1.62 -3.41 18.74
N MET A 41 1.52 -3.69 20.05
CA MET A 41 0.91 -2.76 20.99
C MET A 41 1.68 -1.45 21.13
N ILE A 42 3.01 -1.49 21.18
CA ILE A 42 3.82 -0.26 21.20
C ILE A 42 3.59 0.55 19.93
N ALA A 43 3.61 -0.10 18.76
CA ALA A 43 3.33 0.56 17.49
C ALA A 43 1.93 1.19 17.45
N ALA A 44 0.91 0.49 17.95
CA ALA A 44 -0.45 1.01 18.04
C ALA A 44 -0.51 2.25 18.95
N LEU A 45 0.02 2.14 20.16
CA LEU A 45 0.03 3.24 21.15
C LEU A 45 0.78 4.48 20.64
N LEU A 46 1.82 4.29 19.81
CA LEU A 46 2.54 5.38 19.14
C LEU A 46 1.80 5.95 17.91
N GLY A 47 0.77 5.27 17.41
CA GLY A 47 -0.15 5.81 16.42
C GLY A 47 -0.33 5.02 15.14
N ALA A 48 0.25 3.83 15.00
CA ALA A 48 0.06 2.94 13.84
C ALA A 48 -1.32 2.26 13.86
N ASP A 49 -1.91 2.11 12.67
CA ASP A 49 -3.17 1.39 12.42
C ASP A 49 -2.91 -0.06 11.97
N GLU A 50 -1.82 -0.29 11.23
CA GLU A 50 -1.45 -1.60 10.65
C GLU A 50 -0.01 -2.00 10.95
N PHE A 51 0.27 -3.30 10.91
CA PHE A 51 1.56 -3.88 11.35
C PHE A 51 2.08 -4.86 10.31
N GLY A 52 3.20 -4.51 9.68
CA GLY A 52 3.93 -5.40 8.79
C GLY A 52 4.86 -6.31 9.57
N MET A 53 4.92 -7.58 9.18
CA MET A 53 5.88 -8.55 9.69
C MET A 53 6.46 -9.32 8.51
N SER A 54 7.79 -9.35 8.41
CA SER A 54 8.49 -10.06 7.33
C SER A 54 9.45 -11.12 7.88
N THR A 55 10.45 -10.70 8.67
CA THR A 55 11.48 -11.62 9.16
C THR A 55 10.95 -12.72 10.08
N ALA A 56 10.01 -12.42 10.98
CA ALA A 56 9.43 -13.43 11.87
C ALA A 56 8.64 -14.50 11.10
N PRO A 57 7.73 -14.17 10.17
CA PRO A 57 7.13 -15.15 9.27
C PRO A 57 8.15 -16.00 8.50
N LEU A 58 9.25 -15.41 8.00
CA LEU A 58 10.31 -16.17 7.35
C LEU A 58 11.01 -17.17 8.29
N ILE A 59 11.24 -16.79 9.55
CA ILE A 59 11.81 -17.69 10.58
C ILE A 59 10.83 -18.83 10.88
N VAL A 60 9.55 -18.52 11.03
CA VAL A 60 8.47 -19.50 11.24
C VAL A 60 8.38 -20.49 10.06
N LEU A 61 8.67 -20.03 8.84
CA LEU A 61 8.77 -20.87 7.64
C LEU A 61 10.10 -21.65 7.51
N GLY A 62 11.04 -21.48 8.45
CA GLY A 62 12.28 -22.27 8.50
C GLY A 62 13.57 -21.48 8.30
N CYS A 63 13.52 -20.16 8.13
CA CYS A 63 14.75 -19.34 8.04
C CYS A 63 15.60 -19.47 9.31
N THR A 64 16.84 -19.93 9.14
CA THR A 64 17.81 -20.10 10.24
C THR A 64 18.71 -18.88 10.46
N MET A 65 18.37 -17.74 9.86
CA MET A 65 19.12 -16.48 9.96
C MET A 65 20.60 -16.58 9.53
N MET A 66 20.89 -17.39 8.50
CA MET A 66 22.24 -17.58 7.96
C MET A 66 22.83 -16.32 7.28
N ARG A 67 21.98 -15.38 6.86
CA ARG A 67 22.36 -14.09 6.21
C ARG A 67 23.12 -14.25 4.88
N LYS A 68 22.87 -15.33 4.15
CA LYS A 68 23.40 -15.59 2.80
C LYS A 68 22.33 -15.49 1.69
N CYS A 69 21.23 -14.79 1.95
CA CYS A 69 20.11 -14.68 1.01
C CYS A 69 20.54 -14.16 -0.38
N HIS A 70 21.49 -13.22 -0.41
CA HIS A 70 22.05 -12.63 -1.64
C HIS A 70 22.94 -13.59 -2.45
N LEU A 71 23.34 -14.73 -1.90
CA LEU A 71 24.23 -15.68 -2.55
C LEU A 71 23.49 -16.83 -3.25
N ASN A 72 22.16 -16.83 -3.26
CA ASN A 72 21.33 -17.91 -3.82
C ASN A 72 21.58 -19.30 -3.17
N THR A 73 22.24 -19.36 -2.01
CA THR A 73 22.69 -20.61 -1.35
C THR A 73 21.95 -20.89 -0.04
N CYS A 74 20.67 -20.50 0.04
CA CYS A 74 19.86 -20.74 1.24
C CYS A 74 19.74 -22.25 1.52
N PRO A 75 20.20 -22.75 2.68
CA PRO A 75 20.27 -24.18 2.95
C PRO A 75 18.90 -24.83 3.20
N VAL A 76 17.88 -24.01 3.45
CA VAL A 76 16.50 -24.41 3.82
C VAL A 76 15.47 -24.00 2.77
N GLY A 77 15.92 -23.64 1.56
CA GLY A 77 15.02 -23.37 0.44
C GLY A 77 14.17 -22.09 0.52
N VAL A 78 14.40 -21.20 1.51
CA VAL A 78 13.62 -19.97 1.70
C VAL A 78 14.00 -18.88 0.68
N ALA A 79 15.28 -18.49 0.63
CA ALA A 79 15.77 -17.39 -0.22
C ALA A 79 16.76 -17.90 -1.26
N THR A 80 16.27 -18.71 -2.21
CA THR A 80 17.03 -19.29 -3.32
C THR A 80 16.12 -19.64 -4.49
N GLN A 81 16.63 -19.51 -5.71
CA GLN A 81 16.00 -19.94 -6.96
C GLN A 81 16.55 -21.29 -7.45
N ASP A 82 17.60 -21.82 -6.82
CA ASP A 82 18.17 -23.13 -7.15
C ASP A 82 17.13 -24.25 -6.87
N PRO A 83 16.78 -25.09 -7.86
CA PRO A 83 15.75 -26.11 -7.68
C PRO A 83 16.11 -27.18 -6.64
N ILE A 84 17.39 -27.55 -6.49
CA ILE A 84 17.87 -28.52 -5.50
C ILE A 84 17.74 -27.95 -4.10
N LEU A 85 18.03 -26.67 -3.91
CA LEU A 85 17.89 -26.01 -2.61
C LEU A 85 16.43 -25.68 -2.28
N ARG A 86 15.62 -25.26 -3.27
CA ARG A 86 14.18 -25.03 -3.10
C ARG A 86 13.43 -26.28 -2.67
N ALA A 87 13.85 -27.46 -3.15
CA ALA A 87 13.27 -28.74 -2.72
C ALA A 87 13.45 -29.03 -1.21
N LYS A 88 14.34 -28.29 -0.52
CA LYS A 88 14.55 -28.39 0.94
C LYS A 88 13.60 -27.52 1.77
N PHE A 89 12.70 -26.78 1.13
CA PHE A 89 11.75 -25.93 1.84
C PHE A 89 10.63 -26.78 2.48
N GLU A 90 10.55 -26.75 3.82
CA GLU A 90 9.56 -27.51 4.60
C GLU A 90 8.51 -26.61 5.27
N GLY A 91 8.57 -25.29 5.06
CA GLY A 91 7.64 -24.34 5.63
C GLY A 91 6.21 -24.55 5.12
N LYS A 92 5.22 -24.45 6.01
CA LYS A 92 3.81 -24.62 5.68
C LYS A 92 2.99 -23.38 6.03
N PRO A 93 1.89 -23.07 5.30
CA PRO A 93 1.01 -21.96 5.64
C PRO A 93 0.53 -21.98 7.09
N GLU A 94 0.26 -23.17 7.64
CA GLU A 94 -0.22 -23.35 9.02
C GLU A 94 0.78 -22.83 10.05
N HIS A 95 2.09 -22.88 9.76
CA HIS A 95 3.10 -22.34 10.68
C HIS A 95 2.92 -20.83 10.84
N VAL A 96 2.70 -20.11 9.72
CA VAL A 96 2.48 -18.66 9.72
C VAL A 96 1.14 -18.32 10.37
N VAL A 97 0.08 -19.07 10.07
CA VAL A 97 -1.24 -18.90 10.70
C VAL A 97 -1.13 -19.04 12.22
N ASN A 98 -0.47 -20.08 12.71
CA ASN A 98 -0.29 -20.30 14.16
C ASN A 98 0.52 -19.18 14.80
N TYR A 99 1.59 -18.72 14.15
CA TYR A 99 2.37 -17.57 14.62
C TYR A 99 1.51 -16.30 14.73
N MET A 100 0.71 -16.00 13.71
CA MET A 100 -0.18 -14.83 13.74
C MET A 100 -1.24 -14.94 14.84
N PHE A 101 -1.78 -16.13 15.10
CA PHE A 101 -2.66 -16.35 16.24
C PHE A 101 -1.96 -16.11 17.58
N MET A 102 -0.72 -16.58 17.76
CA MET A 102 0.05 -16.32 18.99
C MET A 102 0.28 -14.82 19.20
N VAL A 103 0.64 -14.08 18.15
CA VAL A 103 0.80 -12.62 18.21
C VAL A 103 -0.53 -11.95 18.56
N ALA A 104 -1.63 -12.34 17.91
CA ALA A 104 -2.95 -11.78 18.17
C ALA A 104 -3.44 -12.06 19.61
N GLU A 105 -3.19 -13.26 20.14
CA GLU A 105 -3.49 -13.60 21.53
C GLU A 105 -2.69 -12.75 22.51
N GLU A 106 -1.40 -12.49 22.23
CA GLU A 106 -0.58 -11.60 23.05
C GLU A 106 -1.06 -10.14 22.98
N VAL A 107 -1.50 -9.67 21.80
CA VAL A 107 -2.16 -8.35 21.66
C VAL A 107 -3.41 -8.27 22.53
N ARG A 108 -4.28 -9.29 22.48
CA ARG A 108 -5.50 -9.35 23.31
C ARG A 108 -5.17 -9.35 24.80
N TYR A 109 -4.11 -10.04 25.21
CA TYR A 109 -3.60 -10.00 26.58
C TYR A 109 -3.25 -8.57 27.01
N PHE A 110 -2.49 -7.82 26.21
CA PHE A 110 -2.13 -6.44 26.53
C PHE A 110 -3.34 -5.49 26.50
N LEU A 111 -4.23 -5.61 25.53
CA LEU A 111 -5.48 -4.84 25.49
C LEU A 111 -6.28 -5.03 26.79
N SER A 112 -6.42 -6.28 27.25
CA SER A 112 -7.08 -6.58 28.53
C SER A 112 -6.37 -5.94 29.72
N LYS A 113 -5.03 -5.93 29.76
CA LYS A 113 -4.26 -5.29 30.83
C LYS A 113 -4.40 -3.76 30.85
N LEU A 114 -4.59 -3.16 29.68
CA LEU A 114 -4.77 -1.72 29.51
C LEU A 114 -6.24 -1.28 29.62
N GLY A 115 -7.18 -2.21 29.81
CA GLY A 115 -8.61 -1.91 29.89
C GLY A 115 -9.25 -1.52 28.54
N LEU A 116 -8.62 -1.91 27.43
CA LEU A 116 -9.08 -1.63 26.07
C LEU A 116 -9.79 -2.86 25.48
N ARG A 117 -10.82 -2.63 24.67
CA ARG A 117 -11.60 -3.73 24.03
C ARG A 117 -11.16 -3.99 22.60
N LYS A 118 -10.77 -2.95 21.86
CA LYS A 118 -10.33 -3.04 20.47
C LYS A 118 -8.94 -2.46 20.32
N LEU A 119 -8.19 -2.97 19.34
CA LEU A 119 -6.87 -2.43 18.99
C LEU A 119 -6.96 -0.97 18.52
N GLU A 120 -8.02 -0.62 17.79
CA GLU A 120 -8.33 0.75 17.39
C GLU A 120 -8.44 1.73 18.57
N ASP A 121 -8.89 1.26 19.75
CA ASP A 121 -8.98 2.10 20.95
C ASP A 121 -7.60 2.40 21.57
N ALA A 122 -6.58 1.63 21.20
CA ALA A 122 -5.19 1.83 21.62
C ALA A 122 -4.45 2.82 20.72
N VAL A 123 -4.91 3.04 19.48
CA VAL A 123 -4.15 3.82 18.50
C VAL A 123 -3.91 5.25 19.00
N GLY A 124 -2.64 5.64 19.12
CA GLY A 124 -2.23 6.98 19.57
C GLY A 124 -2.40 7.26 21.07
N ARG A 125 -2.75 6.26 21.89
CA ARG A 125 -2.85 6.37 23.36
C ARG A 125 -1.47 6.37 24.04
N THR A 126 -0.64 7.35 23.70
CA THR A 126 0.71 7.51 24.26
C THR A 126 0.71 7.77 25.77
N ASP A 127 -0.44 8.16 26.35
CA ASP A 127 -0.64 8.24 27.81
C ASP A 127 -0.52 6.89 28.53
N LEU A 128 -0.59 5.77 27.80
CA LEU A 128 -0.38 4.42 28.34
C LEU A 128 1.08 3.94 28.22
N LEU A 129 1.98 4.78 27.67
CA LEU A 129 3.40 4.50 27.53
C LEU A 129 4.22 5.37 28.49
N TYR A 130 5.24 4.77 29.08
CA TYR A 130 6.18 5.47 29.95
C TYR A 130 7.56 4.82 29.88
N ALA A 131 8.60 5.60 30.15
CA ALA A 131 9.96 5.07 30.26
C ALA A 131 10.06 4.13 31.48
N SER A 132 10.74 3.00 31.32
CA SER A 132 10.95 2.05 32.43
C SER A 132 11.66 2.76 33.60
N SER A 133 11.11 2.63 34.81
CA SER A 133 11.75 3.10 36.04
C SER A 133 13.03 2.34 36.37
N ASN A 134 13.24 1.17 35.75
CA ASN A 134 14.41 0.32 35.90
C ASN A 134 15.20 0.28 34.58
N PRO A 135 16.14 1.21 34.35
CA PRO A 135 16.93 1.26 33.12
C PRO A 135 17.93 0.10 33.05
N VAL A 136 18.11 -0.47 31.85
CA VAL A 136 19.00 -1.63 31.64
C VAL A 136 20.48 -1.29 31.88
N ASN A 137 20.86 -0.03 31.66
CA ASN A 137 22.20 0.48 31.95
C ASN A 137 22.18 2.01 32.10
N LYS A 138 23.30 2.58 32.54
CA LYS A 138 23.46 4.03 32.74
C LYS A 138 23.25 4.87 31.47
N LYS A 139 23.56 4.35 30.27
CA LYS A 139 23.34 5.11 29.02
C LYS A 139 21.86 5.24 28.69
N ALA A 140 21.04 4.27 29.08
CA ALA A 140 19.60 4.33 28.85
C ALA A 140 18.94 5.50 29.59
N THR A 141 19.52 5.97 30.71
CA THR A 141 19.02 7.16 31.43
C THR A 141 19.33 8.48 30.73
N MET A 142 20.08 8.45 29.63
CA MET A 142 20.38 9.62 28.81
C MET A 142 19.37 9.82 27.67
N LEU A 143 18.41 8.90 27.51
CA LEU A 143 17.38 8.97 26.47
C LEU A 143 16.19 9.80 26.96
N GLU A 144 15.77 10.75 26.13
CA GLU A 144 14.60 11.60 26.36
C GLU A 144 13.43 11.13 25.49
N PHE A 145 12.35 10.69 26.14
CA PHE A 145 11.17 10.15 25.45
C PHE A 145 10.02 11.16 25.30
N GLY A 146 10.18 12.39 25.80
CA GLY A 146 9.11 13.39 25.80
C GLY A 146 8.52 13.68 24.42
N SER A 147 9.36 13.76 23.38
CA SER A 147 8.90 14.03 22.00
C SER A 147 8.10 12.88 21.39
N ILE A 148 8.51 11.64 21.65
CA ILE A 148 7.81 10.46 21.11
C ILE A 148 6.50 10.17 21.85
N LEU A 149 6.42 10.52 23.14
CA LEU A 149 5.24 10.28 23.98
C LEU A 149 4.21 11.43 23.99
N LYS A 150 4.33 12.43 23.09
CA LYS A 150 3.32 13.49 23.00
C LYS A 150 1.96 12.92 22.61
N ASN A 151 0.92 13.26 23.38
CA ASN A 151 -0.43 12.83 23.11
C ASN A 151 -1.11 13.77 22.10
N ALA A 152 -1.20 13.33 20.85
CA ALA A 152 -1.75 14.13 19.77
C ALA A 152 -3.25 14.44 19.98
N GLN A 153 -4.01 13.51 20.55
CA GLN A 153 -5.44 13.72 20.84
C GLN A 153 -5.66 14.78 21.91
N GLN A 154 -4.80 14.85 22.92
CA GLN A 154 -4.86 15.89 23.95
C GLN A 154 -4.48 17.26 23.38
N MET A 155 -3.47 17.31 22.50
CA MET A 155 -3.03 18.55 21.86
C MET A 155 -4.07 19.08 20.85
N PHE A 156 -4.79 18.18 20.17
CA PHE A 156 -5.76 18.50 19.12
C PHE A 156 -7.09 17.78 19.37
N PRO A 157 -7.86 18.17 20.41
CA PRO A 157 -9.04 17.43 20.87
C PRO A 157 -10.18 17.34 19.85
N ASN A 158 -10.24 18.27 18.90
CA ASN A 158 -11.27 18.32 17.86
C ASN A 158 -10.86 17.61 16.56
N VAL A 159 -9.69 16.97 16.52
CA VAL A 159 -9.19 16.23 15.35
C VAL A 159 -9.30 14.74 15.61
N SER A 160 -9.78 13.99 14.61
CA SER A 160 -9.80 12.52 14.67
C SER A 160 -8.40 11.95 14.45
N ILE A 161 -7.97 11.09 15.38
CA ILE A 161 -6.71 10.33 15.25
C ILE A 161 -6.90 8.96 14.56
N ARG A 162 -8.13 8.61 14.18
CA ARG A 162 -8.45 7.30 13.57
C ARG A 162 -8.12 7.28 12.08
N GLY A 163 -7.15 6.45 11.70
CA GLY A 163 -6.74 6.31 10.31
C GLY A 163 -7.81 5.78 9.38
N GLY A 164 -7.77 6.21 8.12
CA GLY A 164 -8.66 5.72 7.06
C GLY A 164 -10.16 5.99 7.25
N SER A 165 -10.55 6.76 8.27
CA SER A 165 -11.96 7.06 8.56
C SER A 165 -12.61 7.98 7.53
N VAL A 166 -11.82 8.72 6.75
CA VAL A 166 -12.30 9.56 5.63
C VAL A 166 -11.88 8.94 4.30
N LYS A 167 -12.86 8.41 3.55
CA LYS A 167 -12.66 7.87 2.21
C LYS A 167 -12.10 8.94 1.27
N GLN A 168 -11.01 8.62 0.58
CA GLN A 168 -10.51 9.46 -0.51
C GLN A 168 -11.26 9.11 -1.80
N VAL A 169 -11.78 10.13 -2.48
CA VAL A 169 -12.44 9.99 -3.79
C VAL A 169 -11.49 10.55 -4.84
N ILE A 170 -11.19 9.76 -5.86
CA ILE A 170 -10.44 10.20 -7.03
C ILE A 170 -11.47 10.40 -8.14
N GLU A 171 -11.68 11.66 -8.52
CA GLU A 171 -12.58 12.01 -9.62
C GLU A 171 -11.88 11.77 -10.95
N LEU A 172 -12.60 11.15 -11.88
CA LEU A 172 -12.15 10.96 -13.25
C LEU A 172 -12.41 12.25 -14.06
N GLY A 173 -11.59 12.48 -15.08
CA GLY A 173 -11.86 13.55 -16.05
C GLY A 173 -13.22 13.34 -16.74
N ALA A 174 -13.87 14.43 -17.13
CA ALA A 174 -15.19 14.36 -17.78
C ALA A 174 -15.14 13.56 -19.08
N LEU A 175 -14.06 13.70 -19.86
CA LEU A 175 -13.87 12.96 -21.11
C LEU A 175 -13.77 11.45 -20.86
N GLU A 176 -12.90 11.01 -19.96
CA GLU A 176 -12.73 9.58 -19.67
C GLU A 176 -14.03 8.99 -19.09
N THR A 177 -14.72 9.74 -18.21
CA THR A 177 -16.03 9.35 -17.68
C THR A 177 -17.05 9.12 -18.78
N GLN A 178 -17.12 10.03 -19.77
CA GLN A 178 -17.99 9.87 -20.93
C GLN A 178 -17.63 8.58 -21.70
N LEU A 179 -16.36 8.40 -22.06
CA LEU A 179 -15.96 7.24 -22.86
C LEU A 179 -16.26 5.92 -22.13
N LEU A 180 -16.06 5.88 -20.81
CA LEU A 180 -16.35 4.68 -20.00
C LEU A 180 -17.81 4.24 -20.10
N THR A 181 -18.76 5.17 -20.24
CA THR A 181 -20.17 4.81 -20.44
C THR A 181 -20.45 4.22 -21.82
N GLU A 182 -19.64 4.56 -22.82
CA GLU A 182 -19.82 4.16 -24.21
C GLU A 182 -19.05 2.88 -24.60
N ILE A 183 -18.10 2.43 -23.77
CA ILE A 183 -17.29 1.22 -24.04
C ILE A 183 -17.96 -0.08 -23.56
N GLU A 184 -19.04 -0.03 -22.79
CA GLU A 184 -19.72 -1.26 -22.32
C GLU A 184 -20.19 -2.15 -23.49
N ASP A 185 -20.54 -1.55 -24.63
CA ASP A 185 -20.90 -2.28 -25.86
C ASP A 185 -19.76 -3.17 -26.38
N VAL A 186 -18.50 -2.77 -26.17
CA VAL A 186 -17.30 -3.53 -26.57
C VAL A 186 -17.22 -4.85 -25.79
N PHE A 187 -17.76 -4.86 -24.57
CA PHE A 187 -17.73 -6.01 -23.68
C PHE A 187 -18.90 -6.97 -23.90
N SER A 188 -19.89 -6.61 -24.73
CA SER A 188 -21.02 -7.48 -25.07
C SER A 188 -20.59 -8.71 -25.88
N GLU A 189 -21.44 -9.74 -25.96
CA GLU A 189 -21.18 -10.93 -26.77
C GLU A 189 -20.97 -10.58 -28.25
N ALA A 190 -21.74 -9.62 -28.76
CA ALA A 190 -21.59 -9.07 -30.10
C ALA A 190 -20.41 -8.10 -30.25
N GLY A 191 -19.69 -7.77 -29.17
CA GLY A 191 -18.68 -6.72 -29.10
C GLY A 191 -17.71 -6.67 -30.28
N HIS A 192 -17.56 -5.48 -30.84
CA HIS A 192 -16.76 -5.18 -32.01
C HIS A 192 -15.94 -3.91 -31.81
N HIS A 193 -15.20 -3.54 -32.85
CA HIS A 193 -14.39 -2.34 -32.90
C HIS A 193 -15.22 -1.08 -32.56
N LYS A 194 -14.73 -0.28 -31.61
CA LYS A 194 -15.30 1.01 -31.23
C LYS A 194 -14.30 2.11 -31.53
N VAL A 195 -14.77 3.17 -32.19
CA VAL A 195 -13.96 4.35 -32.51
C VAL A 195 -14.54 5.58 -31.83
N PHE A 196 -13.67 6.35 -31.20
CA PHE A 196 -13.99 7.66 -30.64
C PHE A 196 -13.19 8.72 -31.39
N ASP A 197 -13.88 9.47 -32.25
CA ASP A 197 -13.29 10.56 -33.04
C ASP A 197 -13.66 11.94 -32.49
N ASN A 198 -12.88 12.95 -32.90
CA ASN A 198 -13.12 14.38 -32.60
C ASN A 198 -13.26 14.69 -31.10
N LYS A 199 -12.51 13.98 -30.26
CA LYS A 199 -12.44 14.24 -28.82
C LYS A 199 -11.29 15.20 -28.53
N PHE A 200 -11.52 16.14 -27.61
CA PHE A 200 -10.52 17.12 -27.20
C PHE A 200 -10.01 16.80 -25.80
N ILE A 201 -8.69 16.85 -25.62
CA ILE A 201 -8.04 16.61 -24.34
C ILE A 201 -7.27 17.85 -23.88
N THR A 202 -7.26 18.07 -22.57
CA THR A 202 -6.56 19.17 -21.92
C THR A 202 -5.52 18.65 -20.92
N ASN A 203 -4.61 19.52 -20.50
CA ASN A 203 -3.54 19.13 -19.57
C ASN A 203 -4.08 18.75 -18.17
N LEU A 204 -5.36 19.02 -17.89
CA LEU A 204 -6.07 18.61 -16.69
C LEU A 204 -6.51 17.13 -16.74
N ASP A 205 -6.66 16.57 -17.94
CA ASP A 205 -7.01 15.16 -18.17
C ASP A 205 -5.79 14.25 -17.95
N ARG A 206 -5.39 14.12 -16.69
CA ARG A 206 -4.30 13.25 -16.25
C ARG A 206 -4.74 11.80 -16.25
N THR A 207 -3.79 10.89 -16.48
CA THR A 207 -4.03 9.42 -16.48
C THR A 207 -5.13 8.95 -17.43
N PHE A 208 -5.44 9.74 -18.47
CA PHE A 208 -6.46 9.37 -19.44
C PHE A 208 -6.14 8.01 -20.07
N GLY A 209 -7.14 7.13 -20.16
CA GLY A 209 -7.02 5.79 -20.74
C GLY A 209 -6.69 4.72 -19.69
N THR A 210 -6.19 5.10 -18.51
CA THR A 210 -5.89 4.14 -17.43
C THR A 210 -7.16 3.50 -16.89
N ARG A 211 -8.28 4.22 -16.76
CA ARG A 211 -9.52 3.61 -16.28
C ARG A 211 -10.16 2.73 -17.34
N ILE A 212 -10.05 3.10 -18.62
CA ILE A 212 -10.46 2.24 -19.75
C ILE A 212 -9.69 0.92 -19.70
N SER A 213 -8.37 1.00 -19.51
CA SER A 213 -7.52 -0.19 -19.34
C SER A 213 -7.94 -1.04 -18.14
N TYR A 214 -8.25 -0.43 -16.99
CA TYR A 214 -8.77 -1.14 -15.81
C TYR A 214 -10.04 -1.94 -16.11
N GLU A 215 -11.02 -1.37 -16.81
CA GLU A 215 -12.27 -2.07 -17.13
C GLU A 215 -12.03 -3.28 -18.06
N ILE A 216 -11.05 -3.18 -18.97
CA ILE A 216 -10.62 -4.28 -19.84
C ILE A 216 -9.90 -5.36 -19.02
N SER A 217 -8.86 -5.01 -18.28
CA SER A 217 -8.07 -5.98 -17.50
C SER A 217 -8.89 -6.67 -16.43
N LYS A 218 -9.87 -5.99 -15.82
CA LYS A 218 -10.79 -6.60 -14.85
C LYS A 218 -11.63 -7.73 -15.47
N ARG A 219 -11.96 -7.64 -16.76
CA ARG A 219 -12.79 -8.61 -17.47
C ARG A 219 -11.97 -9.68 -18.19
N TYR A 220 -10.84 -9.31 -18.79
CA TYR A 220 -10.08 -10.19 -19.69
C TYR A 220 -8.64 -10.45 -19.26
N GLY A 221 -8.19 -9.86 -18.14
CA GLY A 221 -6.82 -10.02 -17.65
C GLY A 221 -5.78 -9.55 -18.66
N GLU A 222 -4.70 -10.33 -18.79
CA GLU A 222 -3.57 -10.03 -19.68
C GLU A 222 -3.89 -10.17 -21.17
N LEU A 223 -4.93 -10.94 -21.53
CA LEU A 223 -5.31 -11.13 -22.93
C LEU A 223 -5.78 -9.81 -23.57
N GLY A 224 -6.35 -8.91 -22.77
CA GLY A 224 -6.92 -7.65 -23.24
C GLY A 224 -8.11 -7.87 -24.17
N LEU A 225 -8.27 -6.99 -25.17
CA LEU A 225 -9.28 -7.16 -26.21
C LEU A 225 -8.71 -7.99 -27.37
N GLU A 226 -9.44 -9.03 -27.78
CA GLU A 226 -9.06 -9.95 -28.87
C GLU A 226 -10.19 -10.15 -29.90
N GLY A 227 -9.84 -10.75 -31.04
CA GLY A 227 -10.78 -11.03 -32.13
C GLY A 227 -11.28 -9.75 -32.79
N SER A 228 -12.60 -9.57 -32.85
CA SER A 228 -13.24 -8.37 -33.40
C SER A 228 -13.24 -7.16 -32.47
N ARG A 229 -12.84 -7.33 -31.20
CA ARG A 229 -12.90 -6.27 -30.18
C ARG A 229 -11.63 -5.44 -30.21
N SER A 230 -11.81 -4.12 -30.28
CA SER A 230 -10.74 -3.15 -30.10
C SER A 230 -11.34 -1.77 -29.89
N ILE A 231 -10.56 -0.86 -29.32
CA ILE A 231 -10.96 0.53 -29.08
C ILE A 231 -9.93 1.42 -29.74
N THR A 232 -10.36 2.31 -30.62
CA THR A 232 -9.54 3.40 -31.15
C THR A 232 -10.04 4.73 -30.60
N ILE A 233 -9.14 5.55 -30.08
CA ILE A 233 -9.45 6.88 -29.54
C ILE A 233 -8.56 7.90 -30.26
N ASN A 234 -9.17 8.82 -31.00
CA ASN A 234 -8.47 9.89 -31.70
C ASN A 234 -8.76 11.22 -30.97
N LEU A 235 -7.70 11.77 -30.37
CA LEU A 235 -7.73 12.96 -29.54
C LEU A 235 -7.03 14.13 -30.23
N LYS A 236 -7.44 15.36 -29.89
CA LYS A 236 -6.71 16.59 -30.22
C LYS A 236 -6.47 17.43 -28.97
N GLY A 237 -5.31 18.05 -28.84
CA GLY A 237 -5.00 19.00 -27.76
C GLY A 237 -3.74 18.66 -26.98
N HIS A 238 -3.76 18.91 -25.67
CA HIS A 238 -2.59 18.82 -24.80
C HIS A 238 -2.85 17.81 -23.70
N ALA A 239 -2.28 16.61 -23.74
CA ALA A 239 -2.58 15.59 -22.73
C ALA A 239 -1.87 15.86 -21.40
N GLY A 240 -2.57 15.57 -20.29
CA GLY A 240 -2.03 15.66 -18.95
C GLY A 240 -0.98 14.58 -18.64
N GLN A 241 -0.45 14.66 -17.43
CA GLN A 241 0.54 13.72 -16.88
C GLN A 241 0.05 12.27 -16.92
N SER A 242 0.96 11.33 -17.18
CA SER A 242 0.67 9.87 -17.24
C SER A 242 -0.38 9.50 -18.29
N PHE A 243 -0.42 10.22 -19.41
CA PHE A 243 -1.30 9.92 -20.53
C PHE A 243 -1.14 8.46 -20.99
N CYS A 244 -2.25 7.72 -21.04
CA CYS A 244 -2.29 6.31 -21.41
C CYS A 244 -1.37 5.40 -20.57
N ALA A 245 -1.22 5.70 -19.27
CA ALA A 245 -0.53 4.79 -18.35
C ALA A 245 -1.27 3.45 -18.26
N PHE A 246 -0.50 2.36 -18.28
CA PHE A 246 -0.99 0.97 -18.23
C PHE A 246 -1.96 0.57 -19.36
N LEU A 247 -1.91 1.23 -20.52
CA LEU A 247 -2.88 0.99 -21.60
C LEU A 247 -2.85 -0.48 -22.07
N ALA A 248 -4.00 -1.15 -22.00
CA ALA A 248 -4.17 -2.57 -22.30
C ALA A 248 -4.16 -2.88 -23.80
N LYS A 249 -3.80 -4.12 -24.13
CA LYS A 249 -3.87 -4.69 -25.47
C LYS A 249 -5.26 -4.52 -26.10
N GLY A 250 -5.27 -4.08 -27.35
CA GLY A 250 -6.48 -3.83 -28.14
C GLY A 250 -7.07 -2.42 -27.98
N VAL A 251 -6.40 -1.54 -27.23
CA VAL A 251 -6.69 -0.10 -27.22
C VAL A 251 -5.60 0.66 -27.97
N SER A 252 -6.01 1.50 -28.90
CA SER A 252 -5.14 2.40 -29.67
C SER A 252 -5.58 3.83 -29.43
N VAL A 253 -4.65 4.70 -29.04
CA VAL A 253 -4.92 6.11 -28.79
C VAL A 253 -3.99 6.96 -29.63
N THR A 254 -4.55 7.82 -30.49
CA THR A 254 -3.80 8.80 -31.28
C THR A 254 -4.04 10.19 -30.69
N LEU A 255 -2.99 10.96 -30.47
CA LEU A 255 -3.08 12.35 -30.02
C LEU A 255 -2.46 13.29 -31.05
N GLU A 256 -3.30 14.14 -31.64
CA GLU A 256 -2.83 15.28 -32.42
C GLU A 256 -2.58 16.47 -31.49
N GLY A 257 -1.31 16.69 -31.14
CA GLY A 257 -0.87 17.78 -30.27
C GLY A 257 0.38 17.41 -29.48
N ASP A 258 0.36 17.64 -28.17
CA ASP A 258 1.47 17.28 -27.26
C ASP A 258 0.96 16.65 -25.96
N ALA A 259 1.88 16.04 -25.22
CA ALA A 259 1.58 15.41 -23.94
C ALA A 259 2.65 15.77 -22.90
N ASN A 260 2.22 15.83 -21.64
CA ASN A 260 3.12 16.00 -20.49
C ASN A 260 3.85 14.68 -20.14
N ASP A 261 4.56 14.65 -19.02
CA ASP A 261 5.43 13.52 -18.68
C ASP A 261 4.67 12.19 -18.50
N TYR A 262 5.45 11.10 -18.62
CA TYR A 262 5.01 9.73 -18.35
C TYR A 262 3.98 9.16 -19.34
N VAL A 263 4.01 9.60 -20.61
CA VAL A 263 3.26 8.96 -21.70
C VAL A 263 3.55 7.47 -21.73
N GLY A 264 2.49 6.66 -21.75
CA GLY A 264 2.61 5.20 -21.80
C GLY A 264 3.34 4.60 -20.61
N LYS A 265 3.32 5.25 -19.43
CA LYS A 265 3.91 4.70 -18.21
C LYS A 265 3.43 3.27 -17.98
N CYS A 266 4.35 2.32 -17.94
CA CYS A 266 4.06 0.89 -17.79
C CYS A 266 3.06 0.36 -18.85
N LEU A 267 3.22 0.78 -20.11
CA LEU A 267 2.39 0.33 -21.24
C LEU A 267 2.21 -1.19 -21.26
N SER A 268 0.96 -1.66 -21.41
CA SER A 268 0.57 -3.07 -21.26
C SER A 268 -0.09 -3.62 -22.53
N GLY A 269 0.55 -3.38 -23.67
CA GLY A 269 0.14 -3.91 -24.97
C GLY A 269 -0.79 -3.01 -25.79
N GLY A 270 -1.24 -1.87 -25.25
CA GLY A 270 -1.92 -0.83 -26.03
C GLY A 270 -0.98 -0.10 -26.98
N SER A 271 -1.55 0.69 -27.90
CA SER A 271 -0.81 1.53 -28.85
C SER A 271 -1.09 3.00 -28.58
N ILE A 272 -0.04 3.82 -28.62
CA ILE A 272 -0.12 5.27 -28.44
C ILE A 272 0.65 5.91 -29.60
N VAL A 273 0.03 6.88 -30.28
CA VAL A 273 0.61 7.65 -31.39
C VAL A 273 0.52 9.13 -31.08
#